data_AF-A0A7W0J2L1-F1
#
_entry.id   AF-A0A7W0J2L1-F1
#
_cell.length_a   1.000
_cell.length_b   1.000
_cell.length_c   1.000
_cell.angle_alpha   90.00
_cell.angle_beta   90.00
_cell.angle_gamma   90.00
#
_symmetry.space_group_name_H-M   'P 1'
#
loop_
_entity.id
_entity.type
_entity.pdbx_description
1 polymer ?
#
loop_
_entity_poly.entity_id
_entity_poly.type
_entity_poly.pdbx_seq_one_letter_code
_entity_poly.pdbx_strand_id
1 'polypeptide(L)'
;MSRIIFDIETSGKDFDSLDKSTQEYLLRWAETDDDIKDVKESLSFYPLTGEVITIGILNPDTDKGAVYFQSPETQLAPFEENGIRFETGTEKEILEKFWNTVKSYREIITFNGRGFDCPFILIRSAVHKIKPTKDLMPNRYNGSHIDLLDQLTFYGASRRRFSLDMWCKTFGIKSPKEEGITGYDIKNLFADKRYLDIARYCLGDIKATKELLGYWENYIKFRA
;
A
#
# COMPACT_ATOMS: atom_id res chain seq x y z
N MET A 1 -6.32 15.87 -16.11
CA MET A 1 -6.97 14.53 -16.12
C MET A 1 -7.05 14.08 -14.67
N SER A 2 -8.09 13.36 -14.24
CA SER A 2 -8.17 12.93 -12.83
C SER A 2 -7.17 11.80 -12.55
N ARG A 3 -6.17 12.09 -11.72
CA ARG A 3 -5.12 11.17 -11.28
C ARG A 3 -5.31 10.81 -9.81
N ILE A 4 -4.95 9.59 -9.43
CA ILE A 4 -4.95 9.16 -8.03
C ILE A 4 -3.69 8.38 -7.69
N ILE A 5 -3.07 8.75 -6.58
CA ILE A 5 -2.02 7.98 -5.91
C ILE A 5 -2.68 7.16 -4.81
N PHE A 6 -2.28 5.91 -4.65
CA PHE A 6 -2.62 5.13 -3.47
C PHE A 6 -1.49 4.21 -3.03
N ASP A 7 -1.57 3.81 -1.77
CA ASP A 7 -0.69 2.86 -1.10
C ASP A 7 -1.49 2.13 0.00
N ILE A 8 -1.05 0.95 0.42
CA ILE A 8 -1.69 0.17 1.49
C ILE A 8 -0.71 -0.26 2.56
N GLU A 9 -1.23 -0.38 3.79
CA GLU A 9 -0.57 -1.12 4.86
C GLU A 9 -1.35 -2.40 5.15
N THR A 10 -0.61 -3.45 5.45
CA THR A 10 -1.16 -4.79 5.70
C THR A 10 -0.71 -5.35 7.04
N SER A 11 -1.55 -6.20 7.63
CA SER A 11 -1.21 -6.97 8.81
C SER A 11 -1.32 -8.46 8.49
N GLY A 12 -0.36 -9.25 8.97
CA GLY A 12 -0.41 -10.71 8.87
C GLY A 12 -1.30 -11.29 9.95
N LYS A 13 -2.06 -12.35 9.62
CA LYS A 13 -2.75 -13.14 10.64
C LYS A 13 -1.75 -13.71 11.64
N ASP A 14 -2.23 -13.96 12.86
CA ASP A 14 -1.49 -14.77 13.80
C ASP A 14 -1.30 -16.18 13.21
N PHE A 15 -0.05 -16.61 13.07
CA PHE A 15 0.29 -17.91 12.48
C PHE A 15 -0.38 -19.05 13.26
N ASP A 16 -0.39 -18.97 14.59
CA ASP A 16 -0.89 -20.03 15.45
C ASP A 16 -2.44 -20.11 15.39
N SER A 17 -3.10 -19.08 14.85
CA SER A 17 -4.55 -19.06 14.57
C SER A 17 -4.94 -19.74 13.25
N LEU A 18 -3.98 -20.03 12.37
CA LEU A 18 -4.22 -20.69 11.08
C LEU A 18 -4.53 -22.18 11.29
N ASP A 19 -5.27 -22.80 10.37
CA ASP A 19 -5.50 -24.24 10.43
C ASP A 19 -4.19 -25.02 10.18
N LYS A 20 -4.11 -26.24 10.73
CA LYS A 20 -2.88 -27.05 10.68
C LYS A 20 -2.39 -27.30 9.26
N SER A 21 -3.29 -27.52 8.30
CA SER A 21 -2.88 -27.80 6.93
C SER A 21 -2.25 -26.58 6.26
N THR A 22 -2.75 -25.38 6.58
CA THR A 22 -2.15 -24.12 6.16
C THR A 22 -0.80 -23.87 6.84
N GLN A 23 -0.68 -24.13 8.14
CA GLN A 23 0.59 -24.02 8.86
C GLN A 23 1.67 -24.93 8.24
N GLU A 24 1.34 -26.20 8.01
CA GLU A 24 2.23 -27.18 7.35
C GLU A 24 2.59 -26.76 5.92
N TYR A 25 1.65 -26.20 5.17
CA TYR A 25 1.91 -25.70 3.82
C TYR A 25 2.92 -24.54 3.83
N LEU A 26 2.74 -23.56 4.72
CA LEU A 26 3.61 -22.39 4.84
C LEU A 26 5.02 -22.77 5.32
N LEU A 27 5.13 -23.75 6.22
CA LEU A 27 6.40 -24.22 6.77
C LEU A 27 7.06 -25.34 5.95
N ARG A 28 6.51 -25.74 4.81
CA ARG A 28 6.98 -26.91 4.03
C ARG A 28 8.47 -26.89 3.72
N TRP A 29 9.05 -25.71 3.52
CA TRP A 29 10.44 -25.52 3.15
C TRP A 29 11.28 -24.88 4.26
N ALA A 30 10.72 -24.71 5.46
CA ALA A 30 11.45 -24.21 6.61
C ALA A 30 12.24 -25.36 7.25
N GLU A 31 13.56 -25.23 7.34
CA GLU A 31 14.44 -26.26 7.90
C GLU A 31 14.96 -25.88 9.28
N THR A 32 15.02 -24.58 9.57
CA THR A 32 15.56 -24.01 10.80
C THR A 32 14.52 -23.17 11.56
N ASP A 33 14.77 -22.91 12.85
CA ASP A 33 13.94 -22.00 13.64
C ASP A 33 13.90 -20.57 13.05
N ASP A 34 14.99 -20.14 12.42
CA ASP A 34 15.06 -18.86 11.72
C ASP A 34 14.16 -18.85 10.47
N ASP A 35 14.15 -19.92 9.67
CA ASP A 35 13.22 -20.02 8.53
C ASP A 35 11.75 -19.97 8.98
N ILE A 36 11.43 -20.66 10.08
CA ILE A 36 10.09 -20.65 10.66
C ILE A 36 9.71 -19.22 11.08
N LYS A 37 10.63 -18.52 11.73
CA LYS A 37 10.43 -17.13 12.15
C LYS A 37 10.19 -16.22 10.95
N ASP A 38 11.01 -16.32 9.91
CA ASP A 38 10.88 -15.54 8.68
C ASP A 38 9.54 -15.77 7.99
N VAL A 39 9.06 -17.02 7.94
CA VAL A 39 7.73 -17.34 7.42
C VAL A 39 6.65 -16.64 8.25
N LYS A 40 6.71 -16.72 9.59
CA LYS A 40 5.74 -16.07 10.49
C LYS A 40 5.75 -14.54 10.36
N GLU A 41 6.90 -13.94 10.11
CA GLU A 41 7.04 -12.49 9.91
C GLU A 41 6.59 -12.04 8.52
N SER A 42 6.66 -12.92 7.51
CA SER A 42 6.30 -12.61 6.13
C SER A 42 4.78 -12.60 5.83
N LEU A 43 3.93 -13.05 6.76
CA LEU A 43 2.51 -13.27 6.50
C LEU A 43 1.75 -12.02 6.07
N SER A 44 2.20 -10.82 6.47
CA SER A 44 1.63 -9.54 6.04
C SER A 44 1.88 -9.26 4.56
N PHE A 45 2.87 -9.89 3.93
CA PHE A 45 3.22 -9.63 2.53
C PHE A 45 2.35 -10.40 1.52
N TYR A 46 1.47 -11.29 1.98
CA TYR A 46 0.64 -12.11 1.10
C TYR A 46 -0.86 -11.92 1.38
N PRO A 47 -1.70 -11.70 0.36
CA PRO A 47 -3.13 -11.45 0.57
C PRO A 47 -3.92 -12.67 1.08
N LEU A 48 -3.34 -13.87 1.00
CA LEU A 48 -3.94 -15.09 1.52
C LEU A 48 -3.83 -15.17 3.05
N THR A 49 -2.74 -14.62 3.61
CA THR A 49 -2.37 -14.73 5.02
C THR A 49 -2.46 -13.40 5.77
N GLY A 50 -2.61 -12.28 5.07
CA GLY A 50 -2.80 -10.97 5.65
C GLY A 50 -4.14 -10.33 5.33
N GLU A 51 -4.31 -9.13 5.84
CA GLU A 51 -5.45 -8.24 5.61
C GLU A 51 -4.97 -6.81 5.33
N VAL A 52 -5.78 -6.04 4.61
CA VAL A 52 -5.55 -4.60 4.45
C VAL A 52 -6.00 -3.89 5.71
N ILE A 53 -5.10 -3.17 6.37
CA ILE A 53 -5.41 -2.40 7.58
C ILE A 53 -5.48 -0.90 7.33
N THR A 54 -4.87 -0.41 6.26
CA THR A 54 -4.90 1.01 5.88
C THR A 54 -4.82 1.13 4.36
N ILE A 55 -5.56 2.09 3.81
CA ILE A 55 -5.49 2.50 2.42
C ILE A 55 -5.38 4.03 2.40
N GLY A 56 -4.23 4.53 1.95
CA GLY A 56 -4.01 5.94 1.68
C GLY A 56 -4.36 6.28 0.23
N ILE A 57 -5.10 7.36 0.01
CA ILE A 57 -5.39 7.86 -1.34
C ILE A 57 -5.16 9.38 -1.43
N LEU A 58 -4.57 9.83 -2.54
CA LEU A 58 -4.24 11.24 -2.76
C LEU A 58 -4.44 11.62 -4.22
N ASN A 59 -5.11 12.73 -4.48
CA ASN A 59 -5.11 13.34 -5.79
C ASN A 59 -3.89 14.28 -5.91
N PRO A 60 -2.88 13.96 -6.74
CA PRO A 60 -1.66 14.74 -6.84
C PRO A 60 -1.87 16.16 -7.40
N ASP A 61 -3.00 16.41 -8.08
CA ASP A 61 -3.32 17.69 -8.71
C ASP A 61 -4.02 18.66 -7.75
N THR A 62 -4.66 18.16 -6.69
CA THR A 62 -5.48 18.98 -5.77
C THR A 62 -5.03 18.91 -4.31
N ASP A 63 -4.11 18.01 -3.98
CA ASP A 63 -3.68 17.71 -2.61
C ASP A 63 -4.79 17.22 -1.68
N LYS A 64 -5.95 16.88 -2.25
CA LYS A 64 -7.07 16.29 -1.51
C LYS A 64 -6.97 14.78 -1.53
N GLY A 65 -7.30 14.17 -0.41
CA GLY A 65 -7.18 12.73 -0.24
C GLY A 65 -8.00 12.19 0.91
N ALA A 66 -7.82 10.91 1.17
CA ALA A 66 -8.37 10.24 2.33
C ALA A 66 -7.44 9.12 2.80
N VAL A 67 -7.54 8.77 4.07
CA VAL A 67 -6.93 7.56 4.62
C VAL A 67 -8.05 6.77 5.28
N TYR A 68 -8.28 5.56 4.75
CA TYR A 68 -9.24 4.61 5.30
C TYR A 68 -8.50 3.54 6.08
N PHE A 69 -8.83 3.32 7.35
CA PHE A 69 -8.05 2.39 8.17
C PHE A 69 -8.90 1.60 9.17
N GLN A 70 -8.40 0.41 9.53
CA GLN A 70 -9.00 -0.42 10.57
C GLN A 70 -8.67 0.14 11.95
N SER A 71 -9.67 0.13 12.83
CA SER A 71 -9.54 0.54 14.22
C SER A 71 -10.55 -0.24 15.09
N PRO A 72 -10.43 -1.58 15.14
CA PRO A 72 -11.46 -2.47 15.68
C PRO A 72 -11.75 -2.22 17.17
N GLU A 73 -10.76 -1.71 17.92
CA GLU A 73 -10.86 -1.48 19.35
C GLU A 73 -10.99 0.00 19.72
N THR A 74 -10.96 0.92 18.76
CA THR A 74 -11.04 2.36 19.02
C THR A 74 -11.93 3.02 17.99
N GLN A 75 -13.09 3.50 18.41
CA GLN A 75 -14.00 4.18 17.50
C GLN A 75 -13.58 5.65 17.36
N LEU A 76 -12.99 5.99 16.21
CA LEU A 76 -12.64 7.37 15.85
C LEU A 76 -13.71 7.91 14.91
N ALA A 77 -14.31 9.05 15.26
CA ALA A 77 -15.18 9.76 14.35
C ALA A 77 -14.37 10.25 13.13
N PRO A 78 -14.95 10.30 11.92
CA PRO A 78 -14.24 10.83 10.75
C PRO A 78 -13.81 12.28 11.00
N PHE A 79 -12.59 12.62 10.60
CA PHE A 79 -12.03 13.96 10.73
C PHE A 79 -11.20 14.35 9.50
N GLU A 80 -10.84 15.62 9.39
CA GLU A 80 -10.03 16.14 8.29
C GLU A 80 -8.81 16.89 8.82
N GLU A 81 -7.63 16.57 8.28
CA GLU A 81 -6.37 17.27 8.57
C GLU A 81 -5.72 17.66 7.23
N ASN A 82 -5.48 18.95 7.00
CA ASN A 82 -4.76 19.45 5.81
C ASN A 82 -5.33 18.94 4.46
N GLY A 83 -6.65 18.89 4.31
CA GLY A 83 -7.31 18.41 3.08
C GLY A 83 -7.36 16.89 2.93
N ILE A 84 -6.97 16.14 3.97
CA ILE A 84 -7.00 14.68 4.02
C ILE A 84 -8.07 14.23 5.01
N ARG A 85 -9.05 13.47 4.53
CA ARG A 85 -10.10 12.86 5.36
C ARG A 85 -9.62 11.54 5.95
N PHE A 86 -9.63 11.42 7.28
CA PHE A 86 -9.35 10.18 7.99
C PHE A 86 -10.65 9.53 8.41
N GLU A 87 -10.81 8.25 8.11
CA GLU A 87 -12.05 7.54 8.40
C GLU A 87 -11.82 6.06 8.67
N THR A 88 -12.35 5.57 9.79
CA THR A 88 -12.21 4.18 10.18
C THR A 88 -13.23 3.26 9.48
N GLY A 89 -12.93 1.96 9.43
CA GLY A 89 -13.87 0.92 9.03
C GLY A 89 -13.23 -0.46 9.14
N THR A 90 -14.03 -1.51 9.07
CA THR A 90 -13.54 -2.88 8.85
C THR A 90 -12.81 -2.98 7.50
N GLU A 91 -12.00 -4.03 7.30
CA GLU A 91 -11.33 -4.28 6.01
C GLU A 91 -12.31 -4.16 4.82
N LYS A 92 -13.51 -4.75 4.96
CA LYS A 92 -14.56 -4.69 3.94
C LYS A 92 -14.95 -3.25 3.62
N GLU A 93 -15.24 -2.44 4.65
CA GLU A 93 -15.70 -1.07 4.49
C GLU A 93 -14.62 -0.18 3.87
N ILE A 94 -13.35 -0.34 4.26
CA ILE A 94 -12.27 0.47 3.69
C ILE A 94 -12.02 0.09 2.21
N LEU A 95 -12.14 -1.20 1.84
CA LEU A 95 -12.08 -1.64 0.45
C LEU A 95 -13.26 -1.10 -0.38
N GLU A 96 -14.47 -1.09 0.16
CA GLU A 96 -15.65 -0.50 -0.50
C GLU A 96 -15.45 1.02 -0.73
N LYS A 97 -14.91 1.74 0.25
CA LYS A 97 -14.58 3.18 0.12
C LYS A 97 -13.50 3.40 -0.94
N PHE A 98 -12.47 2.57 -0.98
CA PHE A 98 -11.45 2.59 -2.03
C PHE A 98 -12.08 2.43 -3.42
N TRP A 99 -12.86 1.37 -3.66
CA TRP A 99 -13.49 1.12 -4.96
C TRP A 99 -14.47 2.22 -5.36
N ASN A 100 -15.19 2.80 -4.39
CA ASN A 100 -16.06 3.94 -4.64
C ASN A 100 -15.30 5.20 -5.06
N THR A 101 -14.06 5.36 -4.59
CA THR A 101 -13.24 6.52 -4.91
C THR A 101 -12.54 6.36 -6.26
N VAL A 102 -11.83 5.24 -6.47
CA VAL A 102 -10.99 5.03 -7.66
C VAL A 102 -11.78 4.98 -8.97
N LYS A 103 -13.07 4.63 -8.93
CA LYS A 103 -13.93 4.53 -10.13
C LYS A 103 -14.00 5.82 -10.96
N SER A 104 -13.79 6.97 -10.32
CA SER A 104 -13.85 8.30 -10.93
C SER A 104 -12.52 8.78 -11.53
N TYR A 105 -11.43 8.08 -11.23
CA TYR A 105 -10.09 8.47 -11.65
C TYR A 105 -9.70 7.77 -12.95
N ARG A 106 -9.05 8.50 -13.86
CA ARG A 106 -8.62 7.94 -15.15
C ARG A 106 -7.30 7.19 -15.01
N GLU A 107 -6.35 7.80 -14.31
CA GLU A 107 -4.98 7.33 -14.18
C GLU A 107 -4.67 7.00 -12.72
N ILE A 108 -4.04 5.84 -12.52
CA ILE A 108 -3.58 5.34 -11.22
C ILE A 108 -2.08 5.57 -11.13
N ILE A 109 -1.60 5.98 -9.97
CA ILE A 109 -0.18 6.10 -9.65
C ILE A 109 0.10 5.32 -8.36
N THR A 110 1.18 4.56 -8.35
CA THR A 110 1.63 3.79 -7.18
C THR A 110 3.16 3.72 -7.19
N PHE A 111 3.76 3.31 -6.08
CA PHE A 111 5.15 2.86 -6.05
C PHE A 111 5.18 1.34 -5.80
N ASN A 112 5.55 0.52 -6.79
CA ASN A 112 5.50 -0.94 -6.71
C ASN A 112 4.08 -1.54 -6.51
N GLY A 113 3.03 -0.77 -6.78
CA GLY A 113 1.64 -1.23 -6.65
C GLY A 113 1.30 -2.45 -7.50
N ARG A 114 1.90 -2.61 -8.68
CA ARG A 114 1.70 -3.82 -9.49
C ARG A 114 2.32 -5.06 -8.85
N GLY A 115 3.38 -4.88 -8.07
CA GLY A 115 4.08 -5.94 -7.36
C GLY A 115 3.47 -6.29 -6.00
N PHE A 116 2.65 -5.40 -5.43
CA PHE A 116 2.15 -5.55 -4.07
C PHE A 116 0.69 -5.09 -3.91
N ASP A 117 0.43 -3.80 -3.93
CA ASP A 117 -0.85 -3.19 -3.53
C ASP A 117 -2.04 -3.67 -4.35
N CYS A 118 -1.92 -3.64 -5.68
CA CYS A 118 -2.98 -4.00 -6.60
C CYS A 118 -3.42 -5.46 -6.47
N PRO A 119 -2.52 -6.47 -6.55
CA PRO A 119 -2.94 -7.86 -6.33
C PRO A 119 -3.48 -8.08 -4.92
N PHE A 120 -2.94 -7.39 -3.91
CA PHE A 120 -3.44 -7.51 -2.54
C PHE A 120 -4.89 -7.02 -2.43
N ILE A 121 -5.17 -5.81 -2.89
CA ILE A 121 -6.53 -5.23 -2.92
C ILE A 121 -7.48 -6.12 -3.71
N LEU A 122 -7.09 -6.62 -4.89
CA LEU A 122 -7.94 -7.46 -5.73
C LEU A 122 -8.34 -8.76 -5.03
N ILE A 123 -7.38 -9.48 -4.44
CA ILE A 123 -7.64 -10.73 -3.73
C ILE A 123 -8.45 -10.49 -2.46
N ARG A 124 -8.09 -9.49 -1.65
CA ARG A 124 -8.83 -9.16 -0.43
C ARG A 124 -10.25 -8.67 -0.72
N SER A 125 -10.46 -7.95 -1.82
CA SER A 125 -11.79 -7.60 -2.30
C SER A 125 -12.61 -8.83 -2.67
N ALA A 126 -12.00 -9.82 -3.33
CA ALA A 126 -12.65 -11.08 -3.64
C ALA A 126 -13.02 -11.89 -2.38
N VAL A 127 -12.15 -11.93 -1.36
CA VAL A 127 -12.42 -12.52 -0.05
C VAL A 127 -13.68 -11.90 0.58
N HIS A 128 -13.84 -10.58 0.47
CA HIS A 128 -15.01 -9.84 0.97
C HIS A 128 -16.19 -9.77 -0.01
N LYS A 129 -16.12 -10.48 -1.14
CA LYS A 129 -17.14 -10.49 -2.20
C LYS A 129 -17.45 -9.10 -2.77
N ILE A 130 -16.45 -8.22 -2.81
CA ILE A 130 -16.52 -6.89 -3.39
C ILE A 130 -16.07 -6.95 -4.85
N LYS A 131 -16.89 -6.40 -5.76
CA LYS A 131 -16.55 -6.33 -7.18
C LYS A 131 -15.66 -5.11 -7.48
N PRO A 132 -14.50 -5.28 -8.15
CA PRO A 132 -13.69 -4.17 -8.63
C PRO A 132 -14.47 -3.21 -9.54
N THR A 133 -14.32 -1.90 -9.32
CA THR A 133 -14.93 -0.83 -10.13
C THR A 133 -13.97 -0.22 -11.15
N LYS A 134 -12.69 -0.57 -11.08
CA LYS A 134 -11.60 -0.07 -11.91
C LYS A 134 -10.60 -1.21 -12.14
N ASP A 135 -10.06 -1.30 -13.35
CA ASP A 135 -8.93 -2.19 -13.61
C ASP A 135 -7.66 -1.60 -13.00
N LEU A 136 -7.14 -2.23 -11.94
CA LEU A 136 -5.89 -1.86 -11.27
C LEU A 136 -4.66 -2.51 -11.90
N MET A 137 -4.85 -3.52 -12.76
CA MET A 137 -3.76 -4.20 -13.46
C MET A 137 -3.97 -4.15 -14.98
N PRO A 138 -4.21 -2.96 -15.55
CA PRO A 138 -4.34 -2.83 -17.00
C PRO A 138 -3.01 -3.20 -17.65
N ASN A 139 -3.03 -3.34 -18.99
CA ASN A 139 -1.82 -3.56 -19.78
C ASN A 139 -0.67 -2.69 -19.27
N ARG A 140 0.45 -3.32 -18.94
CA ARG A 140 1.56 -2.71 -18.21
C ARG A 140 2.15 -1.48 -18.90
N TYR A 141 2.09 -1.43 -20.22
CA TYR A 141 2.63 -0.36 -21.05
C TYR A 141 1.57 0.67 -21.47
N ASN A 142 0.32 0.48 -21.04
CA ASN A 142 -0.74 1.46 -21.20
C ASN A 142 -0.60 2.51 -20.08
N GLY A 143 -0.57 3.79 -20.45
CA GLY A 143 -0.37 4.91 -19.51
C GLY A 143 -1.48 5.10 -18.47
N SER A 144 -2.46 4.19 -18.35
CA SER A 144 -3.54 4.27 -17.37
C SER A 144 -3.11 3.92 -15.94
N HIS A 145 -1.95 3.27 -15.76
CA HIS A 145 -1.36 3.01 -14.45
C HIS A 145 0.16 3.23 -14.48
N ILE A 146 0.59 4.31 -13.83
CA ILE A 146 1.98 4.71 -13.65
C ILE A 146 2.48 4.08 -12.34
N ASP A 147 3.07 2.89 -12.44
CA ASP A 147 3.86 2.35 -11.34
C ASP A 147 5.27 2.94 -11.40
N LEU A 148 5.63 3.77 -10.42
CA LEU A 148 6.92 4.47 -10.40
C LEU A 148 8.11 3.52 -10.30
N LEU A 149 7.97 2.34 -9.69
CA LEU A 149 9.07 1.37 -9.68
C LEU A 149 9.30 0.81 -11.08
N ASP A 150 8.24 0.55 -11.85
CA ASP A 150 8.36 0.17 -13.25
C ASP A 150 9.00 1.30 -14.07
N GLN A 151 8.57 2.54 -13.85
CA GLN A 151 9.13 3.69 -14.57
C GLN A 151 10.62 3.88 -14.29
N LEU A 152 11.02 3.84 -13.02
CA LEU A 152 12.39 4.11 -12.58
C LEU A 152 13.35 2.94 -12.83
N THR A 153 12.80 1.73 -12.99
CA THR A 153 13.58 0.56 -13.46
C THR A 153 13.54 0.40 -14.98
N PHE A 154 12.88 1.32 -15.70
CA PHE A 154 12.69 1.28 -17.14
C PHE A 154 12.13 -0.07 -17.61
N TYR A 155 11.07 -0.51 -16.94
CA TYR A 155 10.39 -1.79 -17.16
C TYR A 155 11.34 -3.01 -17.07
N GLY A 156 12.38 -2.91 -16.24
CA GLY A 156 13.35 -3.97 -15.98
C GLY A 156 14.66 -3.84 -16.77
N ALA A 157 14.87 -2.78 -17.55
CA ALA A 157 16.19 -2.54 -18.14
C ALA A 157 17.25 -2.26 -17.06
N SER A 158 16.87 -1.60 -15.96
CA SER A 158 17.66 -1.62 -14.73
C SER A 158 17.30 -2.86 -13.90
N ARG A 159 18.30 -3.70 -13.62
CA ARG A 159 18.10 -4.96 -12.89
C ARG A 159 17.85 -4.76 -11.40
N ARG A 160 18.39 -3.70 -10.80
CA ARG A 160 18.29 -3.48 -9.36
C ARG A 160 17.07 -2.63 -9.05
N ARG A 161 16.25 -3.12 -8.13
CA ARG A 161 15.12 -2.39 -7.55
C ARG A 161 15.56 -1.75 -6.24
N PHE A 162 15.06 -0.55 -5.98
CA PHE A 162 15.32 0.21 -4.76
C PHE A 162 14.01 0.59 -4.11
N SER A 163 14.02 0.75 -2.79
CA SER A 163 12.84 1.18 -2.01
C SER A 163 12.46 2.63 -2.31
N LEU A 164 11.22 3.01 -1.98
CA LEU A 164 10.76 4.40 -2.03
C LEU A 164 11.70 5.32 -1.26
N ASP A 165 12.08 4.94 -0.03
CA ASP A 165 13.04 5.66 0.81
C ASP A 165 14.38 5.94 0.12
N MET A 166 14.94 4.95 -0.60
CA MET A 166 16.20 5.15 -1.31
C MET A 166 16.07 6.17 -2.44
N TRP A 167 14.95 6.14 -3.17
CA TRP A 167 14.64 7.15 -4.19
C TRP A 167 14.42 8.53 -3.57
N CYS A 168 13.69 8.60 -2.45
CA CYS A 168 13.48 9.84 -1.73
C CYS A 168 14.79 10.48 -1.28
N LYS A 169 15.68 9.70 -0.66
CA LYS A 169 17.03 10.15 -0.26
C LYS A 169 17.84 10.66 -1.46
N THR A 170 17.77 9.94 -2.59
CA THR A 170 18.49 10.31 -3.81
C THR A 170 18.02 11.65 -4.38
N PHE A 171 16.72 11.93 -4.33
CA PHE A 171 16.13 13.18 -4.85
C PHE A 171 15.92 14.27 -3.79
N GLY A 172 16.38 14.06 -2.55
CA GLY A 172 16.21 15.02 -1.45
C GLY A 172 14.74 15.23 -1.04
N ILE A 173 13.88 14.22 -1.25
CA ILE A 173 12.49 14.19 -0.81
C ILE A 173 12.46 13.75 0.66
N LYS A 174 11.69 14.46 1.49
CA LYS A 174 11.49 14.06 2.88
C LYS A 174 10.71 12.74 2.95
N SER A 175 11.32 11.70 3.52
CA SER A 175 10.67 10.39 3.65
C SER A 175 9.97 10.24 5.01
N PRO A 176 8.83 9.52 5.09
CA PRO A 176 8.17 9.20 6.37
C PRO A 176 9.06 8.39 7.31
N LYS A 177 10.03 7.64 6.76
CA LYS A 177 10.97 6.84 7.56
C LYS A 177 11.94 7.67 8.40
N GLU A 178 12.06 8.97 8.14
CA GLU A 178 12.78 9.89 9.03
C GLU A 178 12.10 10.01 10.40
N GLU A 179 10.81 9.67 10.50
CA GLU A 179 10.02 9.69 11.72
C GLU A 179 10.10 8.36 12.50
N GLY A 180 10.88 7.38 11.99
CA GLY A 180 11.26 6.16 12.71
C GLY A 180 10.34 4.95 12.56
N ILE A 181 9.22 5.06 11.83
CA ILE A 181 8.31 3.94 11.55
C ILE A 181 8.75 3.24 10.25
N THR A 182 8.77 1.92 10.26
CA THR A 182 9.01 1.06 9.09
C THR A 182 7.88 0.06 8.89
N GLY A 183 7.79 -0.52 7.69
CA GLY A 183 6.81 -1.58 7.38
C GLY A 183 6.86 -2.80 8.32
N TYR A 184 7.99 -3.07 8.98
CA TYR A 184 8.11 -4.14 9.97
C TYR A 184 7.46 -3.78 11.32
N ASP A 185 7.33 -2.49 11.62
CA ASP A 185 6.74 -2.01 12.87
C ASP A 185 5.20 -2.06 12.84
N ILE A 186 4.60 -2.18 11.64
CA ILE A 186 3.16 -2.13 11.42
C ILE A 186 2.42 -3.16 12.27
N LYS A 187 2.92 -4.39 12.36
CA LYS A 187 2.33 -5.45 13.20
C LYS A 187 2.27 -5.05 14.67
N ASN A 188 3.38 -4.53 15.19
CA ASN A 188 3.48 -4.11 16.60
C ASN A 188 2.62 -2.87 16.86
N LEU A 189 2.66 -1.86 15.98
CA LEU A 189 1.81 -0.68 16.09
C LEU A 189 0.32 -1.03 16.07
N PHE A 190 -0.08 -2.01 15.25
CA PHE A 190 -1.47 -2.45 15.18
C PHE A 190 -1.89 -3.17 16.46
N ALA A 191 -1.03 -4.05 17.00
CA ALA A 191 -1.25 -4.71 18.29
C ALA A 191 -1.32 -3.71 19.46
N ASP A 192 -0.49 -2.66 19.41
CA ASP A 192 -0.45 -1.57 20.39
C ASP A 192 -1.58 -0.53 20.19
N LYS A 193 -2.51 -0.78 19.25
CA LYS A 193 -3.67 0.07 18.95
C LYS A 193 -3.28 1.47 18.45
N ARG A 194 -2.07 1.61 17.92
CA ARG A 194 -1.54 2.84 17.31
C ARG A 194 -2.01 2.98 15.85
N TYR A 195 -3.31 2.78 15.62
CA TYR A 195 -3.90 2.75 14.28
C TYR A 195 -3.72 4.05 13.50
N LEU A 196 -3.83 5.19 14.20
CA LEU A 196 -3.66 6.50 13.57
C LEU A 196 -2.22 6.76 13.13
N ASP A 197 -1.23 6.18 13.83
CA ASP A 197 0.17 6.33 13.44
C ASP A 197 0.48 5.55 12.17
N ILE A 198 -0.11 4.36 12.01
CA ILE A 198 -0.09 3.59 10.75
C ILE A 198 -0.77 4.40 9.63
N ALA A 199 -1.94 4.99 9.90
CA ALA A 199 -2.65 5.82 8.93
C ALA A 199 -1.82 7.04 8.48
N ARG A 200 -1.10 7.69 9.41
CA ARG A 200 -0.20 8.81 9.10
C ARG A 200 1.06 8.37 8.36
N TYR A 201 1.60 7.20 8.68
CA TYR A 201 2.73 6.61 7.95
C TYR A 201 2.36 6.38 6.47
N CYS A 202 1.22 5.73 6.21
CA CYS A 202 0.72 5.51 4.84
C CYS A 202 0.44 6.84 4.10
N LEU A 203 -0.10 7.86 4.79
CA LEU A 203 -0.22 9.21 4.22
C LEU A 203 1.14 9.80 3.85
N GLY A 204 2.16 9.55 4.64
CA GLY A 204 3.53 9.92 4.34
C GLY A 204 4.02 9.27 3.03
N ASP A 205 3.81 7.97 2.86
CA ASP A 205 4.29 7.22 1.70
C ASP A 205 3.61 7.69 0.40
N ILE A 206 2.30 8.01 0.42
CA ILE A 206 1.62 8.58 -0.76
C ILE A 206 2.06 10.03 -1.06
N LYS A 207 2.44 10.82 -0.04
CA LYS A 207 3.02 12.17 -0.24
C LYS A 207 4.42 12.07 -0.85
N ALA A 208 5.26 11.18 -0.34
CA ALA A 208 6.57 10.92 -0.91
C ALA A 208 6.47 10.40 -2.36
N THR A 209 5.50 9.52 -2.63
CA THR A 209 5.17 9.03 -3.98
C THR A 209 4.74 10.19 -4.90
N LYS A 210 3.97 11.16 -4.42
CA LYS A 210 3.63 12.37 -5.18
C LYS A 210 4.86 13.19 -5.55
N GLU A 211 5.77 13.43 -4.62
CA GLU A 211 7.00 14.18 -4.90
C GLU A 211 7.89 13.44 -5.91
N LEU A 212 8.01 12.12 -5.75
CA LEU A 212 8.75 11.27 -6.68
C LEU A 212 8.13 11.25 -8.08
N LEU A 213 6.79 11.22 -8.18
CA LEU A 213 6.07 11.40 -9.44
C LEU A 213 6.48 12.71 -10.11
N GLY A 214 6.54 13.81 -9.36
CA GLY A 214 6.98 15.11 -9.87
C GLY A 214 8.40 15.07 -10.45
N TYR A 215 9.34 14.37 -9.82
CA TYR A 215 10.68 14.18 -10.37
C TYR A 215 10.66 13.39 -11.67
N TRP A 216 9.94 12.28 -11.69
CA TRP A 216 9.82 11.47 -12.89
C TRP A 216 9.20 12.25 -14.05
N GLU A 217 8.11 13.00 -13.82
CA GLU A 217 7.38 13.73 -14.87
C GLU A 217 8.15 14.92 -15.47
N ASN A 218 9.07 15.51 -14.71
CA ASN A 218 9.78 16.72 -15.09
C ASN A 218 11.22 16.48 -15.58
N TYR A 219 11.88 15.44 -15.07
CA TYR A 219 13.32 15.23 -15.33
C TYR A 219 13.65 13.88 -15.98
N ILE A 220 12.73 12.91 -15.99
CA ILE A 220 13.00 11.55 -16.51
C ILE A 220 12.12 11.23 -17.71
N LYS A 221 10.81 11.49 -17.59
CA LYS A 221 9.82 11.23 -18.63
C LYS A 221 10.12 12.12 -19.84
N PHE A 222 10.52 11.49 -20.94
CA PHE A 222 10.67 12.18 -22.21
C PHE A 222 9.30 12.72 -22.69
N ARG A 223 9.26 14.01 -23.02
CA ARG A 223 8.13 14.63 -23.72
C ARG A 223 8.60 14.92 -25.14
N ALA A 224 7.96 14.27 -26.11
CA ALA A 224 8.15 14.59 -27.53
C ALA A 224 7.46 15.90 -27.89
#